data_AF-A0A2M7NWT1-F1
#
_entry.id   AF-A0A2M7NWT1-F1
#
_cell.length_a   1.000
_cell.length_b   1.000
_cell.length_c   1.000
_cell.angle_alpha   90.00
_cell.angle_beta   90.00
_cell.angle_gamma   90.00
#
_symmetry.space_group_name_H-M   'P 1'
#
loop_
_entity.id
_entity.type
_entity.pdbx_description
1 polymer ?
#
loop_
_entity_poly.entity_id
_entity_poly.type
_entity_poly.pdbx_seq_one_letter_code
_entity_poly.pdbx_strand_id
1 'polypeptide(L)'
;QHGEFLPTGTKGFLAEAIGFEAAWRLKKKGLTPLVAPTFPYTPCQVSYGFPSNFSIGARTFSDTIFEIGQSFQREGFKWFFPITMTISPEALKAIEVAMEDLNKIADFHAF
;
A
#
# COMPACT_ATOMS: atom_id res chain seq x y z
N GLN A 1 -1.95 4.89 16.73
CA GLN A 1 -1.19 5.51 17.83
C GLN A 1 0.27 5.09 17.76
N HIS A 2 1.22 6.02 17.86
CA HIS A 2 2.67 5.72 17.89
C HIS A 2 3.35 6.24 19.17
N GLY A 3 2.60 6.26 20.28
CA GLY A 3 3.04 6.91 21.53
C GLY A 3 2.92 8.42 21.46
N GLU A 4 3.52 9.12 22.42
CA GLU A 4 3.43 10.58 22.57
C GLU A 4 4.36 11.35 21.62
N PHE A 5 5.45 10.70 21.18
CA PHE A 5 6.56 11.37 20.50
C PHE A 5 6.55 11.24 18.98
N LEU A 6 5.77 10.29 18.43
CA LEU A 6 5.74 10.03 17.00
C LEU A 6 4.41 10.49 16.39
N PRO A 7 4.44 11.13 15.21
CA PRO A 7 3.23 11.57 14.54
C PRO A 7 2.35 10.38 14.13
N THR A 8 1.03 10.57 14.09
CA THR A 8 0.08 9.52 13.64
C THR A 8 0.42 8.99 12.24
N GLY A 9 0.97 9.84 11.37
CA GLY A 9 1.35 9.51 10.00
C GLY A 9 2.64 8.70 9.83
N THR A 10 3.34 8.30 10.92
CA THR A 10 4.65 7.62 10.85
C THR A 10 4.70 6.49 9.82
N LYS A 11 3.68 5.61 9.77
CA LYS A 11 3.65 4.51 8.80
C LYS A 11 3.61 4.99 7.35
N GLY A 12 2.81 6.01 7.06
CA GLY A 12 2.70 6.60 5.72
C GLY A 12 4.01 7.27 5.29
N PHE A 13 4.61 8.08 6.16
CA PHE A 13 5.88 8.75 5.88
C PHE A 13 7.03 7.76 5.63
N LEU A 14 7.10 6.67 6.41
CA LEU A 14 8.10 5.64 6.22
C LEU A 14 7.88 4.87 4.90
N ALA A 15 6.64 4.46 4.60
CA ALA A 15 6.32 3.77 3.37
C ALA A 15 6.64 4.62 2.14
N GLU A 16 6.34 5.92 2.19
CA GLU A 16 6.65 6.88 1.13
C GLU A 16 8.16 7.01 0.91
N ALA A 17 8.94 7.21 1.97
CA ALA A 17 10.40 7.30 1.89
C ALA A 17 11.01 6.02 1.31
N ILE A 18 10.52 4.85 1.73
CA ILE A 18 10.94 3.55 1.19
C ILE A 18 10.60 3.44 -0.30
N GLY A 19 9.40 3.87 -0.71
CA GLY A 19 8.98 3.87 -2.11
C GLY A 19 9.87 4.73 -3.00
N PHE A 20 10.19 5.96 -2.57
CA PHE A 20 11.09 6.83 -3.31
C PHE A 20 12.52 6.27 -3.41
N GLU A 21 13.06 5.71 -2.32
CA GLU A 21 14.40 5.10 -2.33
C GLU A 21 14.45 3.83 -3.20
N ALA A 22 13.41 2.98 -3.13
CA ALA A 22 13.29 1.80 -3.97
C ALA A 22 13.22 2.19 -5.46
N ALA A 23 12.39 3.19 -5.80
CA ALA A 23 12.29 3.71 -7.17
C ALA A 23 13.63 4.27 -7.67
N TRP A 24 14.35 5.03 -6.84
CA TRP A 24 15.68 5.54 -7.21
C TRP A 24 16.68 4.42 -7.51
N ARG A 25 16.69 3.36 -6.69
CA ARG A 25 17.55 2.18 -6.91
C ARG A 25 17.18 1.40 -8.16
N LEU A 26 15.89 1.22 -8.43
CA LEU A 26 15.41 0.56 -9.65
C LEU A 26 15.76 1.37 -10.91
N LYS A 27 15.66 2.70 -10.83
CA LYS A 27 16.08 3.61 -11.92
C LYS A 27 17.56 3.46 -12.25
N LYS A 28 18.42 3.33 -11.24
CA LYS A 28 19.86 3.05 -11.45
C LYS A 28 20.15 1.71 -12.13
N LYS A 29 19.22 0.76 -12.03
CA LYS A 29 19.29 -0.54 -12.72
C LYS A 29 18.68 -0.50 -14.13
N GLY A 30 18.33 0.67 -14.65
CA GLY A 30 17.77 0.84 -16.00
C GLY A 30 16.25 0.61 -16.09
N LEU A 31 15.56 0.46 -14.95
CA LEU A 31 14.09 0.36 -14.93
C LEU A 31 13.44 1.74 -14.87
N THR A 32 12.17 1.85 -15.25
CA THR A 32 11.40 3.10 -15.16
C THR A 32 10.25 2.93 -14.15
N PRO A 33 10.52 3.02 -12.84
CA PRO A 33 9.48 2.92 -11.83
C PRO A 33 8.67 4.22 -11.74
N LEU A 34 7.40 4.09 -11.37
CA LEU A 34 6.53 5.20 -10.98
C LEU A 34 6.11 4.99 -9.52
N VAL A 35 6.18 6.06 -8.73
CA VAL A 35 5.67 6.07 -7.34
C VAL A 35 4.32 6.77 -7.36
N ALA A 36 3.25 6.01 -7.07
CA ALA A 36 1.91 6.56 -6.92
C ALA A 36 1.79 7.35 -5.59
N PRO A 37 0.80 8.25 -5.45
CA PRO A 37 0.56 8.94 -4.18
C PRO A 37 0.35 7.97 -3.02
N THR A 38 0.90 8.29 -1.86
CA THR A 38 0.74 7.49 -0.63
C THR A 38 -0.72 7.49 -0.19
N PHE A 39 -1.32 6.30 -0.02
CA PHE A 39 -2.65 6.15 0.54
C PHE A 39 -2.57 6.13 2.09
N PRO A 40 -3.15 7.11 2.79
CA PRO A 40 -2.87 7.30 4.22
C PRO A 40 -3.74 6.46 5.17
N TYR A 41 -4.64 5.64 4.65
CA TYR A 41 -5.59 4.88 5.45
C TYR A 41 -5.35 3.38 5.32
N THR A 42 -5.33 2.66 6.44
CA THR A 42 -5.21 1.20 6.49
C THR A 42 -6.10 0.66 7.59
N PRO A 43 -6.46 -0.63 7.57
CA PRO A 43 -7.04 -1.30 8.72
C PRO A 43 -6.08 -1.17 9.92
N CYS A 44 -6.58 -0.59 11.02
CA CYS A 44 -5.83 -0.39 12.26
C CYS A 44 -6.72 -0.58 13.49
N GLN A 45 -7.54 -1.64 13.48
CA GLN A 45 -8.48 -2.00 14.54
C GLN A 45 -7.83 -2.05 15.93
N VAL A 46 -6.57 -2.53 15.99
CA VAL A 46 -5.75 -2.59 17.19
C VAL A 46 -5.54 -1.26 17.91
N SER A 47 -5.74 -0.11 17.24
CA SER A 47 -5.56 1.22 17.83
C SER A 47 -6.83 2.09 17.80
N TYR A 48 -8.02 1.52 17.60
CA TYR A 48 -9.29 2.28 17.54
C TYR A 48 -9.59 3.11 18.79
N GLY A 49 -9.16 2.65 19.96
CA GLY A 49 -9.43 3.35 21.22
C GLY A 49 -8.62 4.63 21.41
N PHE A 50 -7.68 4.93 20.52
CA PHE A 50 -6.84 6.12 20.62
C PHE A 50 -7.41 7.28 19.79
N PRO A 51 -7.40 8.51 20.34
CA PRO A 51 -7.85 9.68 19.61
C PRO A 51 -7.00 9.89 18.35
N SER A 52 -7.61 10.47 17.32
CA SER A 52 -6.97 10.78 16.03
C SER A 52 -6.50 9.56 15.22
N ASN A 53 -6.89 8.34 15.61
CA ASN A 53 -6.67 7.15 14.80
C ASN A 53 -7.83 6.96 13.81
N PHE A 54 -7.52 6.97 12.51
CA PHE A 54 -8.50 6.72 11.45
C PHE A 54 -8.21 5.38 10.80
N SER A 55 -9.23 4.53 10.76
CA SER A 55 -9.16 3.22 10.12
C SER A 55 -10.27 3.06 9.11
N ILE A 56 -9.97 2.28 8.09
CA ILE A 56 -10.95 1.78 7.13
C ILE A 56 -11.17 0.29 7.34
N GLY A 57 -12.29 -0.24 6.83
CA GLY A 57 -12.56 -1.68 6.86
C GLY A 57 -11.58 -2.46 6.00
N ALA A 58 -11.26 -3.70 6.39
CA ALA A 58 -10.34 -4.56 5.64
C ALA A 58 -10.81 -4.81 4.20
N ARG A 59 -12.12 -5.01 4.00
CA ARG A 59 -12.72 -5.16 2.67
C ARG A 59 -12.55 -3.91 1.83
N THR A 60 -12.93 -2.74 2.36
CA THR A 60 -12.74 -1.45 1.67
C THR A 60 -11.28 -1.22 1.28
N PHE A 61 -10.34 -1.58 2.16
CA PHE A 61 -8.92 -1.46 1.85
C PHE A 61 -8.48 -2.40 0.72
N SER A 62 -8.91 -3.66 0.75
CA SER A 62 -8.65 -4.64 -0.31
C SER A 62 -9.22 -4.18 -1.66
N ASP A 63 -10.49 -3.76 -1.68
CA ASP A 63 -11.16 -3.23 -2.86
C ASP A 63 -10.43 -1.99 -3.40
N THR A 64 -10.01 -1.08 -2.51
CA THR A 64 -9.23 0.12 -2.89
C THR A 64 -7.92 -0.25 -3.58
N ILE A 65 -7.16 -1.21 -3.04
CA ILE A 65 -5.89 -1.66 -3.64
C ILE A 65 -6.15 -2.29 -5.01
N PHE A 66 -7.18 -3.14 -5.12
CA PHE A 66 -7.57 -3.77 -6.37
C PHE A 66 -7.95 -2.73 -7.43
N GLU A 67 -8.81 -1.76 -7.10
CA GLU A 67 -9.23 -0.71 -8.03
C GLU A 67 -8.05 0.15 -8.50
N ILE A 68 -7.12 0.48 -7.60
CA ILE A 68 -5.88 1.19 -7.95
C ILE A 68 -5.02 0.34 -8.89
N GLY A 69 -4.73 -0.91 -8.54
CA GLY A 69 -3.95 -1.82 -9.38
C GLY A 69 -4.57 -2.03 -10.76
N GLN A 70 -5.89 -2.23 -10.82
CA GLN A 70 -6.64 -2.37 -12.07
C GLN A 70 -6.61 -1.08 -12.91
N SER A 71 -6.61 0.10 -12.28
CA SER A 71 -6.45 1.36 -13.01
C SER A 71 -5.09 1.45 -13.71
N PHE A 72 -4.00 1.09 -13.02
CA PHE A 72 -2.67 1.02 -13.63
C PHE A 72 -2.56 -0.06 -14.70
N GLN A 73 -3.17 -1.23 -14.49
CA GLN A 73 -3.21 -2.29 -15.49
C GLN A 73 -3.87 -1.81 -16.80
N ARG A 74 -4.97 -1.06 -16.71
CA ARG A 74 -5.65 -0.49 -17.89
C ARG A 74 -4.80 0.52 -18.66
N GLU A 75 -3.91 1.22 -17.97
CA GLU A 75 -2.92 2.14 -18.57
C GLU A 75 -1.67 1.42 -19.11
N GLY A 76 -1.64 0.08 -19.06
CA GLY A 76 -0.59 -0.74 -19.64
C GLY A 76 0.60 -1.03 -18.72
N PHE A 77 0.49 -0.73 -17.42
CA PHE A 77 1.49 -1.17 -16.45
C PHE A 77 1.40 -2.69 -16.25
N LYS A 78 2.55 -3.35 -16.13
CA LYS A 78 2.65 -4.81 -15.96
C LYS A 78 3.03 -5.26 -14.55
N TRP A 79 3.57 -4.35 -13.74
CA TRP A 79 4.16 -4.67 -12.44
C TRP A 79 3.61 -3.70 -11.40
N PHE A 80 3.07 -4.24 -10.31
CA PHE A 80 2.47 -3.46 -9.23
C PHE A 80 2.98 -3.94 -7.87
N PHE A 81 3.39 -3.00 -7.02
CA PHE A 81 4.01 -3.27 -5.73
C PHE A 81 3.42 -2.33 -4.66
N PRO A 82 2.50 -2.79 -3.80
CA PRO A 82 2.10 -2.07 -2.61
C PRO A 82 3.23 -2.05 -1.57
N ILE A 83 3.55 -0.87 -1.04
CA ILE A 83 4.53 -0.70 0.03
C ILE A 83 3.77 -0.36 1.31
N THR A 84 3.96 -1.16 2.35
CA THR A 84 3.29 -0.97 3.64
C THR A 84 4.24 -1.10 4.81
N MET A 85 4.00 -0.29 5.84
CA MET A 85 4.67 -0.36 7.14
C MET A 85 3.71 -0.78 8.26
N THR A 86 2.52 -1.24 7.90
CA THR A 86 1.56 -1.77 8.87
C THR A 86 1.82 -3.25 9.11
N ILE A 87 1.68 -3.66 10.37
CA ILE A 87 1.76 -5.07 10.79
C ILE A 87 0.39 -5.60 11.24
N SER A 88 -0.69 -4.85 10.97
CA SER A 88 -2.06 -5.30 11.28
C SER A 88 -2.37 -6.55 10.46
N PRO A 89 -2.80 -7.65 11.10
CA PRO A 89 -3.17 -8.87 10.39
C PRO A 89 -4.27 -8.64 9.35
N GLU A 90 -5.25 -7.78 9.67
CA GLU A 90 -6.36 -7.45 8.78
C GLU A 90 -5.89 -6.71 7.53
N ALA A 91 -4.93 -5.79 7.69
CA ALA A 91 -4.36 -5.05 6.57
C ALA A 91 -3.48 -5.95 5.70
N LEU A 92 -2.64 -6.80 6.31
CA LEU A 92 -1.79 -7.74 5.57
C LEU A 92 -2.64 -8.74 4.79
N LYS A 93 -3.71 -9.28 5.40
CA LYS A 93 -4.63 -10.18 4.70
C LYS A 93 -5.38 -9.48 3.56
N ALA A 94 -5.80 -8.23 3.76
CA ALA A 94 -6.46 -7.45 2.72
C ALA A 94 -5.53 -7.15 1.52
N ILE A 95 -4.25 -6.90 1.76
CA ILE A 95 -3.23 -6.76 0.71
C ILE A 95 -3.07 -8.08 -0.04
N GLU A 96 -2.87 -9.19 0.68
CA GLU A 96 -2.72 -10.52 0.07
C GLU A 96 -3.90 -10.86 -0.85
N VAL A 97 -5.14 -10.69 -0.38
CA VAL A 97 -6.36 -10.93 -1.17
C VAL A 97 -6.38 -10.05 -2.42
N ALA A 98 -6.07 -8.75 -2.30
CA ALA A 98 -6.04 -7.86 -3.45
C ALA A 98 -4.95 -8.26 -4.46
N MET A 99 -3.78 -8.72 -4.00
CA MET A 99 -2.71 -9.18 -4.88
C MET A 99 -3.09 -10.48 -5.59
N GLU A 100 -3.72 -11.43 -4.89
CA GLU A 100 -4.25 -12.66 -5.50
C GLU A 100 -5.26 -12.35 -6.60
N ASP A 101 -6.16 -11.39 -6.38
CA ASP A 101 -7.15 -11.00 -7.37
C ASP A 101 -6.54 -10.24 -8.56
N LEU A 102 -5.59 -9.35 -8.32
CA LEU A 102 -4.88 -8.64 -9.39
C LEU A 102 -4.05 -9.60 -10.26
N ASN A 103 -3.42 -10.62 -9.67
CA ASN A 103 -2.66 -11.62 -10.41
C ASN A 103 -3.53 -12.55 -11.28
N LYS A 104 -4.87 -12.52 -11.15
CA LYS A 104 -5.79 -13.20 -12.07
C LYS A 104 -5.96 -12.41 -13.38
N ILE A 105 -5.54 -11.15 -13.43
CA ILE A 105 -5.58 -10.32 -14.63
C ILE A 105 -4.41 -10.70 -15.55
N ALA A 106 -4.69 -10.90 -16.84
CA ALA A 106 -3.67 -11.30 -17.81
C ALA A 106 -2.58 -10.22 -17.98
N ASP A 107 -1.31 -10.67 -18.08
CA ASP A 107 -0.12 -9.81 -18.28
C ASP A 107 0.07 -8.74 -17.19
N PHE A 108 -0.42 -9.01 -15.97
CA PHE A 108 -0.26 -8.15 -14.80
C PHE A 108 0.29 -8.94 -13.61
N HIS A 109 1.33 -8.41 -12.97
CA HIS A 109 2.04 -9.04 -11.87
C HIS A 109 2.02 -8.14 -10.64
N ALA A 110 1.33 -8.60 -9.60
CA ALA A 110 1.19 -7.92 -8.33
C ALA A 110 1.96 -8.69 -7.24
N PHE A 111 2.75 -8.00 -6.42
CA PHE A 111 3.66 -8.61 -5.44
C PHE A 111 3.38 -8.18 -4.01
#